data_AF-A0A2T2WW69-F1
#
_entry.id   AF-A0A2T2WW69-F1
#
_cell.length_a   1.000
_cell.length_b   1.000
_cell.length_c   1.000
_cell.angle_alpha   90.00
_cell.angle_beta   90.00
_cell.angle_gamma   90.00
#
_symmetry.space_group_name_H-M   'P 1'
#
loop_
_entity.id
_entity.type
_entity.pdbx_description
1 polymer ?
#
loop_
_entity_poly.entity_id
_entity_poly.type
_entity_poly.pdbx_seq_one_letter_code
_entity_poly.pdbx_strand_id
1 'polypeptide(L)'
;MIAFPSPALSVSEQAERWDLPDVLLVPMDSLTAYFTRIQAIPLLTAAAEQDLGRAMQVGDRDAALRLAQHNLRYAAHCARKWEGAAGGEAFPGSAHAELVWSLGDAVQAANLGLWAAVQRYNPAIARFTTYATWWIRQAWDRARNDFIWQIRLPAHAVEEWRAYQRTVAAWTQSHGKEPTAQDLHSLLGWPPSR
;
A
#
# COMPACT_ATOMS: atom_id res chain seq x y z
N MET A 1 13.15 -14.81 2.52
CA MET A 1 12.45 -13.54 2.77
C MET A 1 13.52 -12.55 3.22
N ILE A 2 13.93 -11.61 2.36
CA ILE A 2 15.00 -10.65 2.72
C ILE A 2 14.36 -9.64 3.67
N ALA A 3 14.79 -9.67 4.94
CA ALA A 3 14.37 -8.70 5.94
C ALA A 3 15.04 -7.37 5.61
N PHE A 4 14.28 -6.42 5.06
CA PHE A 4 14.74 -5.04 4.97
C PHE A 4 14.72 -4.45 6.39
N PRO A 5 15.79 -3.77 6.82
CA PRO A 5 15.78 -3.11 8.12
C PRO A 5 14.63 -2.12 8.11
N SER A 6 13.63 -2.37 8.97
CA SER A 6 12.61 -1.38 9.29
C SER A 6 13.36 -0.24 9.98
N PRO A 7 13.50 0.95 9.36
CA PRO A 7 14.08 2.06 10.09
C PRO A 7 13.14 2.30 11.27
N ALA A 8 13.69 2.26 12.48
CA ALA A 8 12.95 2.61 13.69
C ALA A 8 12.61 4.11 13.61
N LEU A 9 11.57 4.43 12.85
CA LEU A 9 11.10 5.80 12.66
C LEU A 9 10.31 6.18 13.90
N SER A 10 10.75 7.24 14.56
CA SER A 10 10.02 7.89 15.63
C SER A 10 8.65 8.35 15.13
N VAL A 11 7.63 8.36 16.00
CA VAL A 11 6.27 8.83 15.66
C VAL A 11 6.28 10.25 15.05
N SER A 12 7.28 11.06 15.40
CA SER A 12 7.54 12.39 14.83
C SER A 12 7.99 12.39 13.36
N GLU A 13 8.66 11.35 12.87
CA GLU A 13 9.06 11.22 11.45
C GLU A 13 7.88 10.80 10.55
N GLN A 14 6.78 10.32 11.13
CA GLN A 14 5.59 9.87 10.39
C GLN A 14 4.67 11.03 9.93
N ALA A 15 4.98 12.25 10.36
CA ALA A 15 4.32 13.50 9.96
C ALA A 15 5.06 14.22 8.81
N GLU A 16 5.65 13.45 7.90
CA GLU A 16 6.32 13.97 6.70
C GLU A 16 5.25 14.54 5.74
N ARG A 17 5.14 15.87 5.67
CA ARG A 17 4.32 16.56 4.67
C ARG A 17 4.87 16.20 3.30
N TRP A 18 4.13 15.39 2.55
CA TRP A 18 4.56 14.86 1.28
C TRP A 18 4.51 15.95 0.19
N ASP A 19 5.64 16.58 -0.10
CA ASP A 19 5.78 17.46 -1.27
C ASP A 19 5.85 16.58 -2.52
N LEU A 20 4.68 16.25 -3.10
CA LEU A 20 4.58 15.44 -4.31
C LEU A 20 4.87 16.29 -5.55
N PRO A 21 5.80 15.86 -6.41
CA PRO A 21 5.91 16.39 -7.76
C PRO A 21 4.60 16.16 -8.54
N ASP A 22 4.15 17.17 -9.29
CA ASP A 22 2.90 17.12 -10.09
C ASP A 22 2.83 15.91 -11.03
N VAL A 23 3.98 15.45 -11.52
CA VAL A 23 4.07 14.27 -12.40
C VAL A 23 3.62 12.97 -11.74
N LEU A 24 3.60 12.91 -10.40
CA LEU A 24 3.17 11.74 -9.63
C LEU A 24 1.69 11.81 -9.22
N LEU A 25 1.01 12.92 -9.49
CA LEU A 25 -0.41 13.08 -9.19
C LEU A 25 -1.25 12.36 -10.23
N VAL A 26 -2.25 11.61 -9.74
CA VAL A 26 -3.33 11.06 -10.54
C VAL A 26 -4.32 12.21 -10.81
N PRO A 27 -4.54 12.60 -12.08
CA PRO A 27 -5.55 13.63 -12.39
C PRO A 27 -6.92 13.17 -11.92
N MET A 28 -7.61 14.02 -11.19
CA MET A 28 -8.94 13.73 -10.63
C MET A 28 -9.97 13.40 -11.72
N ASP A 29 -9.78 13.96 -12.92
CA ASP A 29 -10.75 13.91 -14.00
C ASP A 29 -10.64 12.64 -14.88
N SER A 30 -9.53 11.89 -14.81
CA SER A 30 -9.38 10.66 -15.60
C SER A 30 -8.23 9.75 -15.19
N LEU A 31 -8.57 8.62 -14.57
CA LEU A 31 -7.68 7.47 -14.36
C LEU A 31 -7.12 6.92 -15.70
N THR A 32 -7.92 7.00 -16.76
CA THR A 32 -7.54 6.57 -18.12
C THR A 32 -6.39 7.41 -18.65
N ALA A 33 -6.47 8.75 -18.54
CA ALA A 33 -5.41 9.65 -18.99
C ALA A 33 -4.10 9.39 -18.24
N TYR A 34 -4.19 9.13 -16.93
CA TYR A 34 -3.04 8.71 -16.12
C TYR A 34 -2.40 7.42 -16.66
N PHE A 35 -3.20 6.38 -16.89
CA PHE A 35 -2.67 5.11 -17.41
C PHE A 35 -2.05 5.24 -18.80
N THR A 36 -2.65 6.03 -19.69
CA THR A 36 -2.06 6.32 -21.00
C THR A 36 -0.71 7.01 -20.85
N ARG A 37 -0.60 8.00 -19.95
CA ARG A 37 0.66 8.72 -19.70
C ARG A 37 1.76 7.79 -19.19
N ILE A 38 1.49 6.98 -18.17
CA ILE A 38 2.54 6.11 -17.59
C ILE A 38 2.93 4.97 -18.52
N GLN A 39 2.05 4.56 -19.45
CA GLN A 39 2.38 3.55 -20.45
C GLN A 39 3.34 4.06 -21.52
N ALA A 40 3.32 5.37 -21.81
CA ALA A 40 4.24 5.99 -22.77
C ALA A 40 5.68 6.14 -22.24
N ILE A 41 5.89 6.03 -20.92
CA ILE A 41 7.21 6.15 -20.31
C ILE A 41 8.00 4.84 -20.54
N PRO A 42 9.20 4.90 -21.15
CA PRO A 42 9.98 3.70 -21.42
C PRO A 42 10.54 3.08 -20.14
N LEU A 43 10.87 1.79 -20.18
CA LEU A 43 11.51 1.12 -19.04
C LEU A 43 12.98 1.51 -18.94
N LEU A 44 13.46 1.65 -17.69
CA LEU A 44 14.89 1.81 -17.43
C LEU A 44 15.63 0.49 -17.62
N THR A 45 16.83 0.59 -18.17
CA THR A 45 17.81 -0.50 -18.11
C THR A 45 18.42 -0.57 -16.72
N ALA A 46 19.05 -1.70 -16.39
CA ALA A 46 19.71 -1.86 -15.11
C ALA A 46 20.82 -0.82 -14.87
N ALA A 47 21.60 -0.51 -15.92
CA ALA A 47 22.64 0.51 -15.88
C ALA A 47 22.06 1.92 -15.65
N ALA A 48 21.02 2.30 -16.41
CA ALA A 48 20.39 3.60 -16.27
C ALA A 48 19.77 3.82 -14.87
N GLU A 49 19.21 2.77 -14.26
CA GLU A 49 18.74 2.83 -12.87
C GLU A 49 19.89 3.08 -11.88
N GLN A 50 21.05 2.45 -12.09
CA GLN A 50 22.23 2.69 -11.25
C GLN A 50 22.79 4.11 -11.44
N ASP A 51 22.80 4.63 -12.67
CA ASP A 51 23.24 6.00 -12.96
C ASP A 51 22.35 7.02 -12.26
N LEU A 52 21.03 6.88 -12.39
CA LEU A 52 20.06 7.73 -11.68
C LEU A 52 20.23 7.61 -10.17
N GLY A 53 20.37 6.39 -9.66
CA GLY A 53 20.59 6.16 -8.22
C GLY A 53 21.87 6.84 -7.71
N ARG A 54 22.97 6.82 -8.48
CA ARG A 54 24.21 7.51 -8.13
C ARG A 54 24.07 9.03 -8.17
N ALA A 55 23.40 9.56 -9.20
CA ALA A 55 23.13 10.99 -9.30
C ALA A 55 22.28 11.49 -8.12
N MET A 56 21.32 10.69 -7.67
CA MET A 56 20.51 11.03 -6.49
C MET A 56 21.34 11.11 -5.20
N GLN A 57 22.40 10.31 -5.04
CA GLN A 57 23.28 10.37 -3.87
C GLN A 57 24.05 11.69 -3.76
N VAL A 58 24.26 12.38 -4.88
CA VAL A 58 24.88 13.71 -4.92
C VAL A 58 23.86 14.86 -4.89
N GLY A 59 22.58 14.56 -4.68
CA GLY A 59 21.50 15.54 -4.53
C GLY A 59 20.79 15.95 -5.83
N ASP A 60 20.98 15.19 -6.93
CA ASP A 60 20.28 15.47 -8.18
C ASP A 60 18.77 15.18 -8.06
N ARG A 61 17.98 16.25 -7.96
CA ARG A 61 16.52 16.18 -7.84
C ARG A 61 15.85 15.77 -9.15
N ASP A 62 16.44 16.07 -10.32
CA ASP A 62 15.90 15.63 -11.61
C ASP A 62 16.07 14.12 -11.77
N ALA A 63 17.20 13.57 -11.34
CA ALA A 63 17.42 12.12 -11.32
C ALA A 63 16.37 11.40 -10.45
N ALA A 64 16.00 11.97 -9.30
CA ALA A 64 14.93 11.44 -8.46
C ALA A 64 13.56 11.45 -9.18
N LEU A 65 13.22 12.55 -9.83
CA LEU A 65 11.98 12.67 -10.61
C LEU A 65 11.93 11.65 -11.75
N ARG A 66 13.02 11.50 -12.49
CA ARG A 66 13.13 10.53 -13.59
C ARG A 66 12.99 9.11 -13.08
N LEU A 67 13.69 8.75 -12.00
CA LEU A 67 13.58 7.42 -11.40
C LEU A 67 12.13 7.12 -10.98
N ALA A 68 11.44 8.10 -10.38
CA ALA A 68 10.03 7.97 -10.03
C ALA A 68 9.15 7.75 -11.26
N GLN A 69 9.27 8.61 -12.28
CA GLN A 69 8.49 8.57 -13.52
C GLN A 69 8.58 7.20 -14.21
N HIS A 70 9.79 6.68 -14.37
CA HIS A 70 10.03 5.39 -15.01
C HIS A 70 9.47 4.19 -14.22
N ASN A 71 9.10 4.39 -12.95
CA ASN A 71 8.57 3.35 -12.08
C ASN A 71 7.09 3.56 -11.70
N LEU A 72 6.41 4.58 -12.23
CA LEU A 72 4.97 4.81 -12.02
C LEU A 72 4.12 3.60 -12.43
N ARG A 73 4.49 2.92 -13.52
CA ARG A 73 3.81 1.71 -13.98
C ARG A 73 3.92 0.56 -12.97
N TYR A 74 5.05 0.46 -12.27
CA TYR A 74 5.23 -0.53 -11.22
C TYR A 74 4.36 -0.23 -9.99
N ALA A 75 4.33 1.02 -9.53
CA ALA A 75 3.45 1.44 -8.44
C ALA A 75 1.97 1.16 -8.74
N ALA A 76 1.51 1.49 -9.96
CA ALA A 76 0.17 1.17 -10.42
C ALA A 76 -0.13 -0.33 -10.45
N HIS A 77 0.83 -1.15 -10.87
CA HIS A 77 0.71 -2.62 -10.82
C HIS A 77 0.55 -3.13 -9.39
N CYS A 78 1.36 -2.63 -8.44
CA CYS A 78 1.25 -2.97 -7.02
C CYS A 78 -0.12 -2.62 -6.45
N ALA A 79 -0.60 -1.39 -6.68
CA ALA A 79 -1.91 -0.95 -6.24
C ALA A 79 -3.02 -1.89 -6.74
N ARG A 80 -3.07 -2.15 -8.06
CA ARG A 80 -4.09 -3.03 -8.66
C ARG A 80 -4.03 -4.46 -8.10
N LYS A 81 -2.83 -4.99 -7.90
CA LYS A 81 -2.64 -6.33 -7.31
C LYS A 81 -3.21 -6.40 -5.89
N TRP A 82 -2.97 -5.38 -5.07
CA TRP A 82 -3.42 -5.37 -3.69
C TRP A 82 -4.90 -5.05 -3.54
N GLU A 83 -5.47 -4.18 -4.39
CA GLU A 83 -6.92 -3.99 -4.48
C GLU A 83 -7.64 -5.31 -4.81
N GLY A 84 -7.12 -6.06 -5.79
CA GLY A 84 -7.69 -7.37 -6.16
C GLY A 84 -7.62 -8.41 -5.04
N ALA A 85 -6.58 -8.36 -4.19
CA ALA A 85 -6.46 -9.23 -3.02
C ALA A 85 -7.31 -8.76 -1.83
N ALA A 86 -7.52 -7.45 -1.71
CA ALA A 86 -8.25 -6.80 -0.63
C ALA A 86 -9.77 -6.92 -0.75
N GLY A 87 -10.30 -7.05 -1.97
CA GLY A 87 -11.74 -7.13 -2.25
C GLY A 87 -12.48 -8.31 -1.61
N GLY A 88 -11.78 -9.23 -0.92
CA GLY A 88 -12.39 -10.30 -0.13
C GLY A 88 -12.61 -9.98 1.36
N GLU A 89 -12.08 -8.87 1.87
CA GLU A 89 -12.17 -8.47 3.29
C GLU A 89 -13.28 -7.41 3.49
N ALA A 90 -14.49 -7.68 3.00
CA ALA A 90 -15.65 -6.82 3.22
C ALA A 90 -16.31 -7.13 4.57
N PHE A 91 -16.84 -6.09 5.23
CA PHE A 91 -17.60 -6.21 6.48
C PHE A 91 -19.01 -6.77 6.20
N PRO A 92 -19.58 -7.66 7.04
CA PRO A 92 -20.95 -8.14 6.84
C PRO A 92 -21.94 -6.98 7.00
N GLY A 93 -22.78 -6.74 5.99
CA GLY A 93 -23.75 -5.63 5.96
C GLY A 93 -23.34 -4.47 5.04
N SER A 94 -22.12 -4.46 4.49
CA SER A 94 -21.67 -3.47 3.51
C SER A 94 -22.07 -3.82 2.06
N ALA A 95 -23.27 -4.37 1.86
CA ALA A 95 -23.82 -4.61 0.52
C ALA A 95 -24.04 -3.30 -0.28
N HIS A 96 -23.91 -2.14 0.38
CA HIS A 96 -24.07 -0.80 -0.20
C HIS A 96 -23.07 0.25 0.28
N ALA A 97 -21.95 -0.13 0.91
CA ALA A 97 -20.87 0.85 1.08
C ALA A 97 -20.13 0.90 -0.25
N GLU A 98 -20.54 1.81 -1.14
CA GLU A 98 -19.65 2.35 -2.16
C GLU A 98 -18.28 2.50 -1.50
N LEU A 99 -17.28 1.77 -1.99
CA LEU A 99 -15.93 1.90 -1.44
C LEU A 99 -15.59 3.40 -1.53
N VAL A 100 -15.42 4.05 -0.38
CA VAL A 100 -14.85 5.40 -0.30
C VAL A 100 -13.47 5.42 -0.97
N TRP A 101 -12.83 4.25 -0.99
CA TRP A 101 -11.53 3.99 -1.58
C TRP A 101 -11.61 3.49 -3.03
N SER A 102 -11.23 4.34 -3.98
CA SER A 102 -11.18 4.00 -5.39
C SER A 102 -9.81 3.44 -5.81
N LEU A 103 -9.75 2.82 -7.00
CA LEU A 103 -8.46 2.46 -7.62
C LEU A 103 -7.58 3.72 -7.84
N GLY A 104 -8.17 4.89 -8.03
CA GLY A 104 -7.43 6.16 -8.12
C GLY A 104 -6.71 6.48 -6.82
N ASP A 105 -7.40 6.33 -5.68
CA ASP A 105 -6.83 6.53 -4.35
C ASP A 105 -5.72 5.52 -4.05
N ALA A 106 -5.93 4.26 -4.44
CA ALA A 106 -4.92 3.21 -4.33
C ALA A 106 -3.65 3.52 -5.12
N VAL A 107 -3.80 3.99 -6.36
CA VAL A 107 -2.68 4.40 -7.21
C VAL A 107 -1.99 5.64 -6.64
N GLN A 108 -2.74 6.62 -6.15
CA GLN A 108 -2.18 7.83 -5.54
C GLN A 108 -1.35 7.50 -4.29
N ALA A 109 -1.85 6.61 -3.42
CA ALA A 109 -1.12 6.12 -2.26
C ALA A 109 0.13 5.31 -2.65
N ALA A 110 0.05 4.49 -3.70
CA ALA A 110 1.22 3.79 -4.22
C ALA A 110 2.26 4.76 -4.79
N ASN A 111 1.85 5.84 -5.47
CA ASN A 111 2.74 6.89 -5.96
C ASN A 111 3.41 7.66 -4.82
N LEU A 112 2.67 7.92 -3.72
CA LEU A 112 3.24 8.46 -2.48
C LEU A 112 4.35 7.53 -1.97
N GLY A 113 4.06 6.24 -1.75
CA GLY A 113 5.08 5.28 -1.30
C GLY A 113 6.26 5.13 -2.27
N LEU A 114 6.02 5.23 -3.58
CA LEU A 114 7.09 5.22 -4.58
C LEU A 114 8.04 6.41 -4.41
N TRP A 115 7.51 7.63 -4.22
CA TRP A 115 8.34 8.80 -3.95
C TRP A 115 9.15 8.65 -2.65
N ALA A 116 8.63 7.92 -1.68
CA ALA A 116 9.30 7.65 -0.40
C ALA A 116 10.56 6.83 -0.63
N ALA A 117 10.40 5.80 -1.46
CA ALA A 117 11.46 4.91 -1.85
C ALA A 117 12.52 5.66 -2.62
N VAL A 118 12.12 6.51 -3.59
CA VAL A 118 13.07 7.33 -4.36
C VAL A 118 13.93 8.19 -3.44
N GLN A 119 13.33 8.95 -2.52
CA GLN A 119 14.09 9.83 -1.62
C GLN A 119 15.12 9.11 -0.76
N ARG A 120 14.94 7.80 -0.53
CA ARG A 120 15.78 6.98 0.36
C ARG A 120 16.51 5.87 -0.38
N TYR A 121 16.52 5.88 -1.71
CA TYR A 121 17.06 4.78 -2.50
C TYR A 121 18.59 4.78 -2.52
N ASN A 122 19.20 3.62 -2.24
CA ASN A 122 20.63 3.39 -2.40
C ASN A 122 20.88 2.30 -3.47
N PRO A 123 21.49 2.65 -4.62
CA PRO A 123 21.72 1.70 -5.72
C PRO A 123 22.79 0.63 -5.41
N ALA A 124 23.58 0.78 -4.35
CA ALA A 124 24.60 -0.19 -3.96
C ALA A 124 24.01 -1.41 -3.24
N ILE A 125 22.78 -1.31 -2.72
CA ILE A 125 22.18 -2.35 -1.85
C ILE A 125 21.32 -3.32 -2.67
N ALA A 126 20.40 -2.81 -3.48
CA ALA A 126 19.42 -3.63 -4.20
C ALA A 126 18.89 -2.91 -5.45
N ARG A 127 18.20 -3.66 -6.32
CA ARG A 127 17.41 -3.09 -7.42
C ARG A 127 16.27 -2.22 -6.88
N PHE A 128 15.94 -1.16 -7.60
CA PHE A 128 14.96 -0.17 -7.14
C PHE A 128 13.58 -0.77 -6.86
N THR A 129 13.04 -1.62 -7.74
CA THR A 129 11.71 -2.21 -7.56
C THR A 129 11.61 -3.09 -6.31
N THR A 130 12.68 -3.84 -6.02
CA THR A 130 12.79 -4.63 -4.78
C THR A 130 12.71 -3.73 -3.55
N TYR A 131 13.44 -2.61 -3.54
CA TYR A 131 13.41 -1.65 -2.45
C TYR A 131 12.07 -0.92 -2.33
N ALA A 132 11.51 -0.48 -3.46
CA ALA A 132 10.30 0.31 -3.52
C ALA A 132 9.06 -0.46 -3.05
N THR A 133 9.04 -1.79 -3.22
CA THR A 133 7.90 -2.63 -2.82
C THR A 133 7.48 -2.40 -1.36
N TRP A 134 8.44 -2.27 -0.45
CA TRP A 134 8.15 -2.09 0.98
C TRP A 134 7.48 -0.75 1.25
N TRP A 135 8.02 0.34 0.69
CA TRP A 135 7.48 1.68 0.85
C TRP A 135 6.12 1.85 0.20
N ILE A 136 5.93 1.29 -1.01
CA ILE A 136 4.64 1.30 -1.71
C ILE A 136 3.60 0.53 -0.87
N ARG A 137 3.97 -0.61 -0.29
CA ARG A 137 3.06 -1.40 0.55
C ARG A 137 2.67 -0.65 1.82
N GLN A 138 3.65 -0.07 2.51
CA GLN A 138 3.42 0.69 3.74
C GLN A 138 2.48 1.88 3.50
N ALA A 139 2.71 2.66 2.44
CA ALA A 139 1.86 3.80 2.10
C ALA A 139 0.44 3.37 1.71
N TRP A 140 0.31 2.30 0.92
CA TRP A 140 -0.98 1.75 0.52
C TRP A 140 -1.76 1.19 1.73
N ASP A 141 -1.13 0.41 2.60
CA ASP A 141 -1.78 -0.14 3.80
C ASP A 141 -2.25 0.98 4.75
N ARG A 142 -1.41 2.01 4.95
CA ARG A 142 -1.76 3.18 5.76
C ARG A 142 -2.98 3.90 5.19
N ALA A 143 -2.92 4.28 3.92
CA ALA A 143 -3.98 5.03 3.27
C ALA A 143 -5.28 4.22 3.19
N ARG A 144 -5.21 2.93 2.86
CA ARG A 144 -6.37 2.04 2.91
C ARG A 144 -6.97 2.05 4.31
N ASN A 145 -6.21 1.76 5.36
CA ASN A 145 -6.75 1.72 6.72
C ASN A 145 -7.35 3.07 7.19
N ASP A 146 -6.80 4.20 6.74
CA ASP A 146 -7.29 5.53 7.11
C ASP A 146 -8.57 5.92 6.35
N PHE A 147 -8.75 5.47 5.09
CA PHE A 147 -9.80 5.96 4.19
C PHE A 147 -10.78 4.90 3.68
N ILE A 148 -10.57 3.62 3.99
CA ILE A 148 -11.47 2.55 3.54
C ILE A 148 -12.85 2.63 4.19
N TRP A 149 -12.93 3.24 5.38
CA TRP A 149 -14.15 3.28 6.19
C TRP A 149 -14.70 4.71 6.27
N GLN A 150 -16.01 4.84 6.07
CA GLN A 150 -16.70 6.13 6.22
C GLN A 150 -16.52 6.71 7.63
N ILE A 151 -16.45 5.84 8.64
CA ILE A 151 -16.11 6.17 10.01
C ILE A 151 -14.78 5.48 10.33
N ARG A 152 -13.76 6.27 10.65
CA ARG A 152 -12.44 5.76 11.02
C ARG A 152 -12.52 4.95 12.30
N LEU A 153 -12.07 3.70 12.25
CA LEU A 153 -11.91 2.88 13.45
C LEU A 153 -10.42 2.79 13.85
N PRO A 154 -10.13 2.66 15.15
CA PRO A 154 -8.77 2.47 15.63
C PRO A 154 -8.10 1.21 15.09
N ALA A 155 -6.77 1.23 14.93
CA ALA A 155 -6.00 0.10 14.40
C ALA A 155 -6.25 -1.22 15.15
N HIS A 156 -6.31 -1.18 16.49
CA HIS A 156 -6.57 -2.38 17.31
C HIS A 156 -7.94 -3.02 17.00
N ALA A 157 -8.97 -2.20 16.74
CA ALA A 157 -10.30 -2.70 16.39
C ALA A 157 -10.32 -3.36 15.01
N VAL A 158 -9.55 -2.82 14.05
CA VAL A 158 -9.37 -3.42 12.72
C VAL A 158 -8.66 -4.78 12.84
N GLU A 159 -7.62 -4.87 13.66
CA GLU A 159 -6.86 -6.10 13.90
C GLU A 159 -7.72 -7.19 14.54
N GLU A 160 -8.51 -6.83 15.55
CA GLU A 160 -9.49 -7.70 16.20
C GLU A 160 -10.51 -8.23 15.19
N TRP A 161 -11.07 -7.35 14.37
CA TRP A 161 -12.01 -7.74 13.32
C TRP A 161 -11.38 -8.69 12.28
N ARG A 162 -10.14 -8.45 11.85
CA ARG A 162 -9.42 -9.36 10.94
C ARG A 162 -9.12 -10.71 11.58
N ALA A 163 -8.82 -10.74 12.89
CA ALA A 163 -8.64 -11.98 13.62
C ALA A 163 -9.95 -12.78 13.68
N TYR A 164 -11.06 -12.10 13.98
CA TYR A 164 -12.40 -12.67 13.93
C TYR A 164 -12.70 -13.29 12.56
N GLN A 165 -12.53 -12.55 11.46
CA GLN A 165 -12.83 -13.07 10.11
C GLN A 165 -12.01 -14.30 9.76
N ARG A 166 -10.70 -14.30 10.08
CA ARG A 166 -9.81 -15.44 9.83
C ARG A 166 -10.26 -16.68 10.61
N THR A 167 -10.64 -16.50 11.87
CA THR A 167 -11.13 -17.59 12.73
C THR A 167 -12.45 -18.16 12.23
N VAL A 168 -13.40 -17.30 11.85
CA VAL A 168 -14.68 -17.73 11.26
C VAL A 168 -14.45 -18.50 9.97
N ALA A 169 -13.63 -17.96 9.05
CA ALA A 169 -13.35 -18.62 7.77
C ALA A 169 -12.68 -20.00 7.98
N ALA A 170 -11.69 -20.09 8.85
CA ALA A 170 -11.01 -21.35 9.17
C ALA A 170 -11.95 -22.37 9.84
N TRP A 171 -12.85 -21.92 10.71
CA TRP A 171 -13.84 -22.77 11.35
C TRP A 171 -14.87 -23.29 10.35
N THR A 172 -15.47 -22.40 9.56
CA THR A 172 -16.46 -22.78 8.54
C THR A 172 -15.87 -23.76 7.53
N GLN A 173 -14.61 -23.57 7.15
CA GLN A 173 -13.91 -24.50 6.25
C GLN A 173 -13.72 -25.89 6.86
N SER A 174 -13.47 -25.99 8.17
CA SER A 174 -13.22 -27.27 8.85
C SER A 174 -14.50 -27.98 9.32
N HIS A 175 -15.55 -27.24 9.67
CA HIS A 175 -16.77 -27.77 10.29
C HIS A 175 -18.01 -27.68 9.40
N GLY A 176 -17.93 -27.01 8.25
CA GLY A 176 -19.04 -26.84 7.31
C GLY A 176 -20.21 -25.99 7.83
N LYS A 177 -20.03 -25.33 8.97
CA LYS A 177 -21.01 -24.45 9.63
C LYS A 177 -20.33 -23.27 10.28
N GLU A 178 -21.05 -22.18 10.50
CA GLU A 178 -20.51 -21.02 11.22
C GLU A 178 -20.26 -21.35 12.71
N PRO A 179 -19.21 -20.76 13.32
CA PRO A 179 -18.93 -20.95 14.74
C PRO A 179 -19.98 -20.25 15.61
N THR A 180 -20.32 -20.84 16.75
CA THR A 180 -21.16 -20.16 17.74
C THR A 180 -20.37 -19.07 18.46
N ALA A 181 -21.06 -18.14 19.12
CA ALA A 181 -20.40 -17.13 19.96
C ALA A 181 -19.49 -17.79 21.01
N GLN A 182 -19.90 -18.90 21.61
CA GLN A 182 -19.09 -19.61 22.60
C GLN A 182 -17.81 -20.24 22.01
N ASP A 183 -17.91 -20.78 20.79
CA ASP A 183 -16.75 -21.30 20.05
C ASP A 183 -15.76 -20.16 19.76
N LEU A 184 -16.26 -19.00 19.32
CA LEU A 184 -15.43 -17.83 19.03
C LEU A 184 -14.70 -17.28 20.25
N HIS A 185 -15.36 -17.18 21.41
CA HIS A 185 -14.69 -16.76 22.66
C HIS A 185 -13.55 -17.71 23.03
N SER A 186 -13.78 -19.02 22.88
CA SER A 186 -12.80 -20.05 23.21
C SER A 186 -11.60 -20.00 22.24
N LEU A 187 -11.84 -19.73 20.96
CA LEU A 187 -10.80 -19.67 19.92
C LEU A 187 -10.01 -18.36 19.93
N LEU A 188 -10.66 -17.23 20.19
CA LEU A 188 -10.05 -15.90 20.18
C LEU A 188 -9.52 -15.47 21.55
N GLY A 189 -9.90 -16.16 22.63
CA GLY A 189 -9.53 -15.81 24.00
C GLY A 189 -10.18 -14.51 24.50
N TRP A 190 -11.31 -14.13 23.92
CA TRP A 190 -12.03 -12.90 24.27
C TRP A 190 -13.04 -13.13 25.41
N PRO A 191 -13.28 -12.12 26.27
CA PRO A 191 -14.27 -12.25 27.33
C PRO A 191 -15.70 -12.26 26.74
N PRO A 192 -16.68 -12.94 27.39
CA PRO A 192 -18.04 -13.09 26.88
C PRO A 192 -18.82 -11.78 26.69
N SER A 193 -18.34 -10.68 27.27
CA SER A 193 -18.94 -9.35 27.21
C SER A 193 -18.52 -8.54 25.98
N ARG A 194 -17.63 -9.08 25.14
CA ARG A 194 -16.95 -8.38 24.05
C ARG A 194 -17.43 -8.82 22.68
#